data_AF-A0AA51YDD3-F1
#
_entry.id   AF-A0AA51YDD3-F1
#
_cell.length_a   1.000
_cell.length_b   1.000
_cell.length_c   1.000
_cell.angle_alpha   90.00
_cell.angle_beta   90.00
_cell.angle_gamma   90.00
#
_symmetry.space_group_name_H-M   'P 1'
#
loop_
_entity.id
_entity.type
_entity.pdbx_description
1 polymer ?
#
loop_
_entity_poly.entity_id
_entity_poly.type
_entity_poly.pdbx_seq_one_letter_code
_entity_poly.pdbx_strand_id
1 'polypeptide(L)'
;MAKIFNDAVFEEWQELVQSWERTERQLAELKAAPDQSQTQEREAKLHDELARLKSEIDGLVQRMSNGRDRSGEEMLVVLVDTKPERTSFASMVRERLARLPGRR
;
A
#
# COMPACT_ATOMS: atom_id res chain seq x y z
N MET A 1 3.13 29.83 6.13
CA MET A 1 4.07 28.83 5.58
C MET A 1 3.46 27.46 5.76
N ALA A 2 3.20 26.75 4.67
CA ALA A 2 2.55 25.45 4.67
C ALA A 2 3.44 24.40 5.35
N LYS A 3 3.05 23.97 6.54
CA LYS A 3 3.42 22.67 7.11
C LYS A 3 2.15 21.84 7.16
N ILE A 4 1.75 21.29 6.03
CA ILE A 4 0.71 20.25 5.97
C ILE A 4 1.32 19.01 5.31
N PHE A 5 2.54 18.67 5.73
CA PHE A 5 3.01 17.30 5.59
C PHE A 5 2.74 16.67 6.96
N ASN A 6 1.74 15.81 7.03
CA ASN A 6 1.41 15.13 8.28
C ASN A 6 2.43 13.99 8.43
N ASP A 7 3.50 14.25 9.18
CA ASP A 7 4.59 13.29 9.40
C ASP A 7 4.06 11.93 9.87
N ALA A 8 3.01 11.90 10.70
CA ALA A 8 2.39 10.65 11.17
C ALA A 8 1.73 9.85 10.03
N VAL A 9 1.12 10.52 9.06
CA VAL A 9 0.52 9.86 7.87
C VAL A 9 1.62 9.31 6.96
N PHE A 10 2.74 10.02 6.87
CA PHE A 10 3.89 9.56 6.11
C PHE A 10 4.58 8.36 6.76
N GLU A 11 4.74 8.36 8.09
CA GLU A 11 5.25 7.22 8.85
C GLU A 11 4.32 6.01 8.67
N GLU A 12 3.02 6.18 8.86
CA GLU A 12 2.03 5.11 8.65
C GLU A 12 2.08 4.56 7.21
N TRP A 13 2.21 5.45 6.21
CA TRP A 13 2.40 5.07 4.82
C TRP A 13 3.66 4.22 4.63
N GLN A 14 4.80 4.66 5.18
CA GLN A 14 6.06 3.93 5.07
C GLN A 14 5.99 2.55 5.72
N GLU A 15 5.33 2.41 6.86
CA GLU A 15 5.13 1.14 7.55
C GLU A 15 4.27 0.17 6.74
N LEU A 16 3.18 0.65 6.15
CA LEU A 16 2.31 -0.15 5.30
C LEU A 16 3.03 -0.64 4.05
N VAL A 17 3.83 0.23 3.41
CA VAL A 17 4.60 -0.16 2.23
C VAL A 17 5.65 -1.21 2.60
N GLN A 18 6.38 -1.03 3.70
CA GLN A 18 7.38 -2.00 4.15
C GLN A 18 6.77 -3.35 4.52
N SER A 19 5.60 -3.33 5.17
CA SER A 19 4.86 -4.55 5.52
C SER A 19 4.42 -5.29 4.26
N TRP A 20 3.85 -4.58 3.29
CA TRP A 20 3.45 -5.15 2.00
C TRP A 20 4.62 -5.84 1.29
N GLU A 21 5.77 -5.16 1.21
CA GLU A 21 6.98 -5.72 0.58
C GLU A 21 7.48 -6.97 1.30
N ARG A 22 7.47 -6.97 2.63
CA ARG A 22 7.86 -8.13 3.42
C ARG A 22 6.94 -9.31 3.11
N THR A 23 5.63 -9.09 3.09
CA THR A 23 4.65 -10.15 2.82
C THR A 23 4.74 -10.66 1.38
N GLU A 24 4.91 -9.78 0.38
CA GLU A 24 5.14 -10.20 -1.01
C GLU A 24 6.43 -11.00 -1.17
N ARG A 25 7.51 -10.59 -0.50
CA ARG A 25 8.78 -11.32 -0.51
C ARG A 25 8.63 -12.69 0.12
N GLN A 26 7.97 -12.78 1.27
CA GLN A 26 7.68 -14.06 1.93
C GLN A 26 6.83 -14.97 1.04
N LEU A 27 5.86 -14.41 0.30
CA LEU A 27 5.03 -15.16 -0.63
C LEU A 27 5.87 -15.69 -1.80
N ALA A 28 6.79 -14.88 -2.34
CA ALA A 28 7.69 -15.30 -3.41
C ALA A 28 8.68 -16.38 -2.94
N GLU A 29 9.25 -16.23 -1.74
CA GLU A 29 10.15 -17.21 -1.12
C GLU A 29 9.42 -18.53 -0.86
N LEU A 30 8.17 -18.46 -0.41
CA LEU A 30 7.33 -19.63 -0.18
C LEU A 30 6.99 -20.37 -1.48
N LYS A 31 6.70 -19.63 -2.56
CA LYS A 31 6.44 -20.22 -3.90
C LYS A 31 7.70 -20.83 -4.53
N ALA A 32 8.87 -20.34 -4.19
CA ALA A 32 10.15 -20.89 -4.64
C ALA A 32 10.60 -22.12 -3.82
N ALA A 33 9.96 -22.41 -2.68
CA ALA A 33 10.32 -23.53 -1.84
C ALA A 33 9.85 -24.88 -2.45
N PRO A 34 10.70 -25.92 -2.45
CA PRO A 34 10.38 -27.21 -3.05
C PRO A 34 9.38 -28.05 -2.24
N ASP A 35 9.14 -27.72 -0.97
CA ASP A 35 8.26 -28.50 -0.08
C ASP A 35 6.86 -27.87 -0.03
N GLN A 36 5.90 -28.47 -0.74
CA GLN A 36 4.55 -27.91 -0.90
C GLN A 36 3.58 -28.26 0.23
N SER A 37 3.97 -29.18 1.13
CA SER A 37 3.03 -29.83 2.07
C SER A 37 2.60 -28.91 3.22
N GLN A 38 3.46 -27.98 3.65
CA GLN A 38 3.13 -26.93 4.63
C GLN A 38 2.97 -25.54 3.97
N THR A 39 3.11 -25.49 2.65
CA THR A 39 3.15 -24.24 1.89
C THR A 39 1.77 -23.66 1.66
N GLN A 40 0.73 -24.49 1.52
CA GLN A 40 -0.63 -24.00 1.29
C GLN A 40 -1.22 -23.17 2.46
N GLU A 41 -1.09 -23.64 3.71
CA GLU A 41 -1.61 -22.88 4.86
C GLU A 41 -0.85 -21.56 5.05
N ARG A 42 0.47 -21.59 4.82
CA ARG A 42 1.33 -20.42 4.95
C ARG A 42 1.09 -19.42 3.82
N GLU A 43 0.81 -19.90 2.61
CA GLU A 43 0.44 -19.08 1.46
C GLU A 43 -0.90 -18.38 1.69
N ALA A 44 -1.90 -19.10 2.19
CA ALA A 44 -3.20 -18.54 2.56
C ALA A 44 -3.07 -17.43 3.60
N LYS A 45 -2.26 -17.64 4.65
CA LYS A 45 -1.98 -16.62 5.69
C LYS A 45 -1.34 -15.35 5.11
N LEU A 46 -0.37 -15.50 4.18
CA LEU A 46 0.27 -14.36 3.52
C LEU A 46 -0.69 -13.63 2.57
N HIS A 47 -1.58 -14.36 1.89
CA HIS A 47 -2.64 -13.76 1.08
C HIS A 47 -3.64 -12.97 1.93
N ASP A 48 -4.06 -13.49 3.08
CA ASP A 48 -4.93 -12.78 4.03
C ASP A 48 -4.24 -11.52 4.58
N GLU A 49 -2.93 -11.60 4.86
CA GLU A 49 -2.14 -10.46 5.31
C GLU A 49 -2.03 -9.38 4.23
N LEU A 50 -1.79 -9.75 2.96
CA LEU A 50 -1.85 -8.80 1.84
C LEU A 50 -3.24 -8.18 1.69
N ALA A 51 -4.30 -8.96 1.84
CA ALA A 51 -5.67 -8.44 1.76
C ALA A 51 -5.96 -7.43 2.88
N ARG A 52 -5.47 -7.70 4.11
CA ARG A 52 -5.57 -6.78 5.24
C ARG A 52 -4.77 -5.51 4.99
N LEU A 53 -3.50 -5.62 4.59
CA LEU A 53 -2.64 -4.47 4.28
C LEU A 53 -3.25 -3.61 3.18
N LYS A 54 -3.84 -4.23 2.14
CA LYS A 54 -4.59 -3.52 1.11
C LYS A 54 -5.72 -2.69 1.71
N SER A 55 -6.50 -3.26 2.62
CA SER A 55 -7.59 -2.54 3.29
C SER A 55 -7.09 -1.37 4.14
N GLU A 56 -5.97 -1.53 4.83
CA GLU A 56 -5.35 -0.48 5.64
C GLU A 56 -4.82 0.67 4.75
N ILE A 57 -4.17 0.34 3.63
CA ILE A 57 -3.74 1.30 2.60
C ILE A 57 -4.95 2.02 1.98
N ASP A 58 -6.01 1.29 1.64
CA ASP A 58 -7.24 1.87 1.10
C ASP A 58 -7.87 2.86 2.10
N GLY A 59 -7.85 2.53 3.39
CA GLY A 59 -8.30 3.41 4.47
C GLY A 59 -7.42 4.64 4.67
N LEU A 60 -6.10 4.50 4.55
CA LEU A 60 -5.14 5.60 4.62
C LEU A 60 -5.31 6.54 3.42
N VAL A 61 -5.43 6.01 2.21
CA VAL A 61 -5.73 6.75 0.97
C VAL A 61 -7.05 7.52 1.10
N GLN A 62 -8.09 6.87 1.60
CA GLN A 62 -9.39 7.50 1.80
C GLN A 62 -9.35 8.59 2.88
N ARG A 63 -8.61 8.40 3.97
CA ARG A 63 -8.39 9.45 4.99
C ARG A 63 -7.69 10.67 4.40
N MET A 64 -6.67 10.45 3.56
CA MET A 64 -5.96 11.54 2.88
C MET A 64 -6.80 12.26 1.84
N SER A 65 -7.62 11.55 1.06
CA SER A 65 -8.52 12.16 0.06
C SER A 65 -9.73 12.86 0.70
N ASN A 66 -10.23 12.37 1.83
CA ASN A 66 -11.31 13.02 2.60
C ASN A 66 -10.84 14.22 3.44
N GLY A 67 -9.53 14.38 3.61
CA GLY A 67 -8.97 15.61 4.17
C GLY A 67 -9.39 16.79 3.29
N ARG A 68 -9.95 17.85 3.89
CA ARG A 68 -10.43 19.06 3.18
C ARG A 68 -9.35 19.77 2.34
N ASP A 69 -8.10 19.35 2.44
CA ASP A 69 -6.95 19.93 1.76
C ASP A 69 -6.55 19.08 0.55
N ARG A 70 -6.60 19.69 -0.65
CA ARG A 70 -6.07 19.11 -1.91
C ARG A 70 -4.64 18.59 -1.80
N SER A 71 -3.90 19.07 -0.81
CA SER A 71 -2.54 18.62 -0.47
C SER A 71 -2.45 17.13 -0.16
N GLY A 72 -3.51 16.49 0.36
CA GLY A 72 -3.50 15.05 0.66
C GLY A 72 -3.45 14.16 -0.59
N GLU A 73 -4.16 14.53 -1.65
CA GLU A 73 -4.11 13.82 -2.92
C GLU A 73 -2.81 14.07 -3.69
N GLU A 74 -2.31 15.31 -3.69
CA GLU A 74 -1.00 15.63 -4.28
C GLU A 74 0.13 14.91 -3.54
N MET A 75 0.05 14.83 -2.21
CA MET A 75 0.99 14.07 -1.40
C MET A 75 0.95 12.59 -1.72
N LEU A 76 -0.24 11.98 -1.86
CA LEU A 76 -0.38 10.58 -2.30
C LEU A 76 0.28 10.30 -3.65
N VAL A 77 0.11 11.19 -4.63
CA VAL A 77 0.77 11.04 -5.93
C VAL A 77 2.30 11.10 -5.77
N VAL A 78 2.82 12.07 -5.02
CA VAL A 78 4.26 12.18 -4.74
C VAL A 78 4.78 10.94 -4.01
N LEU A 79 4.04 10.40 -3.03
CA LEU A 79 4.43 9.22 -2.26
C LEU A 79 4.47 7.94 -3.09
N VAL A 80 3.57 7.82 -4.07
CA VAL A 80 3.57 6.70 -5.01
C VAL A 80 4.66 6.87 -6.07
N ASP A 81 4.88 8.08 -6.57
CA ASP A 81 5.85 8.37 -7.64
C ASP A 81 7.30 8.40 -7.13
N THR A 82 7.54 8.69 -5.85
CA THR A 82 8.88 8.64 -5.23
C THR A 82 9.40 7.21 -5.01
N LYS A 83 8.56 6.19 -5.19
CA LYS A 83 8.96 4.77 -5.06
C LYS A 83 8.68 3.98 -6.35
N PRO A 84 9.33 4.34 -7.48
CA PRO A 84 9.08 3.73 -8.78
C PRO A 84 9.54 2.27 -8.89
N GLU A 85 10.40 1.79 -7.98
CA GLU A 85 10.87 0.39 -7.97
C GLU A 85 9.80 -0.62 -7.50
N ARG A 86 8.63 -0.17 -7.06
CA ARG A 86 7.62 -0.97 -6.35
C ARG A 86 6.34 -1.12 -7.17
N THR A 87 6.44 -1.85 -8.27
CA THR A 87 5.44 -1.85 -9.35
C THR A 87 4.06 -2.37 -8.93
N SER A 88 3.97 -3.42 -8.10
CA SER A 88 2.68 -3.99 -7.67
C SER A 88 1.94 -3.07 -6.72
N PHE A 89 2.60 -2.62 -5.65
CA PHE A 89 2.06 -1.68 -4.67
C PHE A 89 1.68 -0.34 -5.32
N ALA A 90 2.58 0.27 -6.09
CA ALA A 90 2.33 1.54 -6.75
C ALA A 90 1.15 1.45 -7.74
N SER A 91 1.03 0.33 -8.48
CA SER A 91 -0.09 0.10 -9.39
C SER A 91 -1.42 -0.05 -8.64
N MET A 92 -1.43 -0.80 -7.54
CA MET A 92 -2.62 -0.94 -6.68
C MET A 92 -3.10 0.42 -6.15
N VAL A 93 -2.19 1.25 -5.65
CA VAL A 93 -2.56 2.57 -5.13
C VAL A 93 -3.01 3.50 -6.24
N ARG A 94 -2.32 3.52 -7.39
CA ARG A 94 -2.75 4.30 -8.57
C ARG A 94 -4.14 3.90 -9.03
N GLU A 95 -4.44 2.60 -9.06
CA GLU A 95 -5.78 2.09 -9.38
C GLU A 95 -6.82 2.58 -8.38
N ARG A 96 -6.51 2.55 -7.07
CA ARG A 96 -7.42 3.08 -6.04
C ARG A 96 -7.66 4.57 -6.21
N LEU A 97 -6.59 5.35 -6.37
CA LEU A 97 -6.65 6.79 -6.62
C LEU A 97 -7.48 7.15 -7.85
N ALA A 98 -7.37 6.36 -8.93
CA ALA A 98 -8.17 6.56 -10.14
C ALA A 98 -9.68 6.30 -9.92
N ARG A 99 -10.04 5.48 -8.93
CA ARG A 99 -11.43 5.12 -8.60
C ARG A 99 -12.06 6.04 -7.54
N LEU A 100 -11.31 6.99 -6.97
CA LEU A 100 -11.88 7.95 -6.02
C LEU A 100 -12.82 8.93 -6.74
N PRO A 101 -14.02 9.19 -6.18
CA PRO A 101 -15.01 10.09 -6.77
C PRO A 101 -14.56 11.56 -6.62
N GLY A 102 -13.66 12.00 -7.48
CA GLY A 102 -13.11 13.37 -7.50
C GLY A 102 -12.30 13.72 -8.76
N ARG A 103 -11.90 12.74 -9.58
CA ARG A 103 -11.21 12.93 -10.87
C ARG A 103 -12.18 13.00 -12.06
N ARG A 104 -13.12 13.96 -12.06
CA ARG A 104 -13.83 14.39 -13.28
C ARG A 104 -13.71 15.90 -13.44
#